data_AF-A0A1M7NEE1-F1
#
_entry.id   AF-A0A1M7NEE1-F1
#
_cell.length_a   1.000
_cell.length_b   1.000
_cell.length_c   1.000
_cell.angle_alpha   90.00
_cell.angle_beta   90.00
_cell.angle_gamma   90.00
#
_symmetry.space_group_name_H-M   'P 1'
#
loop_
_entity.id
_entity.type
_entity.pdbx_description
1 polymer ?
#
loop_
_entity_poly.entity_id
_entity_poly.type
_entity_poly.pdbx_seq_one_letter_code
_entity_poly.pdbx_strand_id
1 'polypeptide(L)' 'MNKDQVKGRVEDVKGKIKEGAGKVVGNDRLRSEGVADQMAGKSQAAYGDAKKKVADVAKDLGKDIDR' A
#
# COMPACT_ATOMS: atom_id res chain seq x y z
N MET A 1 18.14 46.13 4.22
CA MET A 1 17.52 44.92 3.63
C MET A 1 16.51 45.38 2.60
N ASN A 2 16.54 44.85 1.38
CA ASN A 2 15.60 45.23 0.31
C ASN A 2 14.32 44.37 0.38
N LYS A 3 13.19 44.91 -0.10
CA LYS A 3 11.87 44.23 -0.06
C LYS A 3 11.91 42.82 -0.68
N ASP A 4 12.72 42.62 -1.71
CA ASP A 4 12.90 41.32 -2.37
C ASP A 4 13.52 40.26 -1.46
N GLN A 5 14.43 40.64 -0.56
CA GLN A 5 15.01 39.69 0.40
C GLN A 5 14.01 39.26 1.48
N VAL A 6 13.06 40.13 1.84
CA VAL A 6 11.99 39.79 2.77
C VAL A 6 10.99 38.85 2.09
N LYS A 7 10.62 39.16 0.85
CA LYS A 7 9.72 38.33 0.04
C LYS A 7 10.29 36.93 -0.18
N GLY A 8 11.58 36.83 -0.52
CA GLY A 8 12.27 35.54 -0.67
C GLY A 8 12.26 34.72 0.61
N ARG A 9 12.51 35.32 1.79
CA ARG A 9 12.44 34.60 3.07
C ARG A 9 11.03 34.12 3.41
N VAL A 10 10.00 34.91 3.09
CA VAL A 10 8.61 34.51 3.31
C VAL A 10 8.23 33.33 2.42
N GLU A 11 8.65 33.34 1.15
CA GLU A 11 8.43 32.21 0.24
C GLU A 11 9.19 30.96 0.67
N ASP A 12 10.42 31.09 1.18
CA ASP A 12 11.23 30.00 1.69
C ASP A 12 10.58 29.32 2.91
N VAL A 13 10.07 30.12 3.85
CA VAL A 13 9.32 29.64 5.03
C VAL A 13 8.04 28.94 4.60
N LYS A 14 7.29 29.52 3.65
CA LYS A 14 6.05 28.93 3.12
C LYS A 14 6.33 27.61 2.41
N GLY A 15 7.46 27.52 1.68
CA GLY A 15 7.94 26.31 1.04
C GLY A 15 8.22 25.20 2.06
N LYS A 16 8.98 25.50 3.11
CA LYS A 16 9.29 24.55 4.20
C LYS A 16 8.06 24.04 4.93
N ILE A 17 7.07 24.91 5.17
CA ILE A 17 5.80 24.51 5.78
C ILE A 17 5.04 23.53 4.86
N LYS A 18 4.97 23.82 3.55
CA LYS A 18 4.34 22.92 2.58
C LYS A 18 5.07 21.59 2.45
N GLU A 19 6.41 21.60 2.45
CA GLU A 19 7.23 20.39 2.38
C GLU A 19 7.04 19.50 3.61
N GLY A 20 7.01 20.10 4.81
CA GLY A 20 6.76 19.38 6.06
C GLY A 20 5.36 18.76 6.11
N ALA A 21 4.33 19.55 5.75
CA ALA A 21 2.96 19.05 5.68
C ALA A 21 2.79 17.95 4.61
N GLY A 22 3.44 18.10 3.45
CA GLY A 22 3.43 17.11 2.38
C GLY A 22 4.13 15.80 2.73
N LYS A 23 5.26 15.86 3.47
CA LYS A 23 5.93 14.65 3.97
C LYS A 23 5.10 13.91 5.00
N VAL A 24 4.45 14.63 5.93
CA VAL A 24 3.60 13.99 6.95
C VAL A 24 2.34 13.39 6.31
N VAL A 25 1.57 14.18 5.56
CA VAL A 25 0.34 13.72 4.89
C VAL A 25 0.63 12.65 3.83
N GLY A 26 1.72 12.80 3.07
CA GLY A 26 2.14 11.85 2.05
C GLY A 26 2.59 10.52 2.64
N ASN A 27 3.30 10.53 3.77
CA ASN A 27 3.71 9.31 4.44
C ASN A 27 2.53 8.61 5.12
N ASP A 28 1.64 9.35 5.79
CA ASP A 28 0.46 8.77 6.44
C ASP A 28 -0.54 8.18 5.44
N ARG A 29 -0.81 8.86 4.32
CA ARG A 29 -1.66 8.30 3.24
C ARG A 29 -1.04 7.05 2.61
N LEU A 30 0.24 7.11 2.22
CA LEU A 30 0.94 5.96 1.62
C LEU A 30 1.04 4.77 2.58
N ARG A 31 1.20 5.03 3.88
CA ARG A 31 1.25 3.98 4.91
C ARG A 31 -0.11 3.32 5.10
N SER A 32 -1.20 4.10 5.04
CA SER A 32 -2.55 3.57 5.16
C SER A 32 -2.99 2.79 3.92
N GLU A 33 -2.65 3.25 2.72
CA GLU A 33 -2.88 2.52 1.46
C GLU A 33 -2.08 1.20 1.44
N GLY A 34 -0.81 1.23 1.84
CA GLY A 34 0.04 0.03 1.88
C GLY A 34 -0.43 -1.05 2.86
N VAL A 35 -1.03 -0.68 4.00
CA VAL A 35 -1.58 -1.66 4.95
C VAL A 35 -2.86 -2.30 4.40
N ALA A 36 -3.74 -1.52 3.76
CA ALA A 36 -4.95 -2.03 3.14
C ALA A 36 -4.62 -3.00 1.99
N ASP A 37 -3.66 -2.64 1.12
CA ASP A 37 -3.20 -3.51 0.04
C ASP A 37 -2.54 -4.79 0.56
N GLN A 38 -1.75 -4.71 1.63
CA GLN A 38 -1.18 -5.91 2.26
C GLN A 38 -2.25 -6.84 2.85
N MET A 39 -3.29 -6.30 3.48
CA MET A 39 -4.39 -7.11 4.02
C MET A 39 -5.22 -7.75 2.91
N ALA A 40 -5.52 -7.01 1.84
CA ALA A 40 -6.21 -7.53 0.68
C ALA A 40 -5.40 -8.65 0.01
N GLY A 41 -4.10 -8.42 -0.24
CA GLY A 41 -3.21 -9.41 -0.84
C GLY A 41 -3.07 -10.69 -0.01
N LYS A 42 -2.92 -10.58 1.32
CA LYS A 42 -2.88 -11.76 2.21
C LYS A 42 -4.19 -12.56 2.18
N SER A 43 -5.33 -11.88 2.16
CA SER A 43 -6.64 -12.54 2.12
C SER A 43 -6.84 -13.28 0.78
N GLN A 44 -6.43 -12.66 -0.32
CA GLN A 44 -6.51 -13.25 -1.66
C GLN A 44 -5.59 -14.48 -1.79
N ALA A 45 -4.38 -14.40 -1.25
CA ALA A 45 -3.43 -15.53 -1.23
C ALA A 45 -3.98 -16.71 -0.41
N ALA A 46 -4.47 -16.45 0.80
CA ALA A 46 -5.04 -17.50 1.66
C ALA A 46 -6.24 -18.20 1.01
N TYR A 47 -7.13 -17.43 0.36
CA TYR A 47 -8.26 -18.00 -0.38
C TYR A 47 -7.81 -18.84 -1.58
N GLY A 48 -6.80 -18.37 -2.33
CA GLY A 48 -6.20 -19.10 -3.44
C GLY A 48 -5.61 -20.45 -3.01
N ASP A 49 -4.85 -20.46 -1.92
CA ASP A 49 -4.23 -21.68 -1.39
C ASP A 49 -5.27 -22.69 -0.89
N ALA A 50 -6.32 -22.22 -0.21
CA ALA A 50 -7.41 -23.08 0.24
C ALA A 50 -8.14 -23.73 -0.93
N LYS A 51 -8.49 -22.95 -1.96
CA LYS A 51 -9.14 -23.46 -3.18
C LYS A 51 -8.25 -24.48 -3.89
N LYS A 52 -6.94 -24.22 -3.95
CA LYS A 52 -5.98 -25.11 -4.60
C LYS A 52 -5.88 -26.45 -3.87
N LYS A 53 -5.78 -26.46 -2.53
CA LYS A 53 -5.79 -27.69 -1.75
C LYS A 53 -7.06 -28.52 -1.96
N VAL A 54 -8.23 -27.88 -1.97
CA VAL A 54 -9.50 -28.58 -2.21
C VAL A 54 -9.52 -29.18 -3.62
N ALA A 55 -9.05 -28.43 -4.62
CA ALA A 55 -8.97 -28.92 -5.99
C ALA A 55 -7.99 -30.10 -6.13
N ASP A 56 -6.83 -30.06 -5.46
CA ASP A 56 -5.86 -31.14 -5.46
C ASP A 56 -6.45 -32.41 -4.82
N VAL A 57 -7.12 -32.29 -3.66
CA VAL A 57 -7.79 -33.43 -3.00
C VAL A 57 -8.89 -34.03 -3.87
N ALA A 58 -9.72 -33.19 -4.50
CA ALA A 58 -10.77 -33.67 -5.41
C ALA A 58 -10.19 -34.40 -6.63
N LYS A 59 -9.04 -33.93 -7.12
CA LYS A 59 -8.35 -34.51 -8.28
C LYS A 59 -7.70 -35.85 -7.94
N ASP A 60 -7.11 -35.98 -6.75
CA ASP A 60 -6.55 -37.25 -6.27
C ASP A 60 -7.65 -38.29 -6.05
N LEU A 61 -8.78 -37.91 -5.41
CA LEU A 61 -9.94 -38.79 -5.26
C LEU A 61 -10.51 -39.26 -6.60
N GLY A 62 -10.60 -38.37 -7.59
CA GLY A 62 -11.05 -38.74 -8.93
C GLY A 62 -10.10 -39.73 -9.63
N LYS A 63 -8.79 -39.62 -9.36
CA LYS A 63 -7.78 -40.55 -9.90
C LYS A 63 -7.87 -41.94 -9.29
N ASP A 64 -8.20 -42.04 -8.01
CA ASP A 64 -8.35 -43.33 -7.32
C ASP A 64 -9.62 -44.08 -7.72
N ILE A 65 -10.67 -43.36 -8.15
CA ILE A 65 -11.93 -43.96 -8.63
C ILE A 65 -11.83 -44.45 -10.09
N ASP A 66 -10.96 -43.83 -10.90
CA ASP A 66 -10.78 -44.18 -12.33
C ASP A 66 -9.82 -45.38 -12.54
N ARG A 67 -9.11 -45.81 -11.48
CA ARG A 67 -8.16 -46.93 -11.50
C ARG A 67 -8.82 -48.26 -11.13
#